data_AF-A0A5M3MR35-F1
#
_entry.id   AF-A0A5M3MR35-F1
#
_cell.length_a   1.000
_cell.length_b   1.000
_cell.length_c   1.000
_cell.angle_alpha   90.00
_cell.angle_beta   90.00
_cell.angle_gamma   90.00
#
_symmetry.space_group_name_H-M   'P 1'
#
loop_
_entity.id
_entity.type
_entity.pdbx_description
1 polymer ?
#
loop_
_entity_poly.entity_id
_entity_poly.type
_entity_poly.pdbx_seq_one_letter_code
_entity_poly.pdbx_strand_id
1 'polypeptide(L)'
;MGKRTYSALSQPRLSMSELVCKTLDHEVTDMLIDKWLEHRNDAYWDWFQAVRERKHAANALRRQIVVWNKGEFVPENVFCRTVDTGRLIPLDRTWTTHVYHHKSMQDRKLSMMPVVFTMLPELMLLRGMHDHGCDDIYIIVTDMKRQEMDDVTEYFKLVCQQTIGRTCKPSMERKIQYEHMRLSHTLLKQRRTPCFPQIDIAFRSILYEKKPPFIILFSHQTTSYSQILFTHPLFVPCEDIFFDFPSGCPNPCCNDDCEMIRFPRRGVEGAAILSLKRGRGWGKKVKAKEMCNWIDCDVCFSEEIAHSNSSSEGSQTSGESVDTSLSGSNGLVCSKCRLVKYCCADHQRKDWEEHRRVCAKPAVTSVQESTV
;
A
#
# COMPACT_ATOMS: atom_id res chain seq x y z
N MET A 1 -23.21 24.95 -20.24
CA MET A 1 -22.79 23.68 -19.61
C MET A 1 -23.41 23.60 -18.23
N GLY A 2 -24.35 22.67 -17.99
CA GLY A 2 -25.00 22.55 -16.68
C GLY A 2 -23.97 22.18 -15.60
N LYS A 3 -23.94 22.93 -14.49
CA LYS A 3 -23.16 22.56 -13.29
C LYS A 3 -23.64 21.18 -12.85
N ARG A 4 -22.82 20.14 -13.05
CA ARG A 4 -23.11 18.82 -12.48
C ARG A 4 -23.14 18.97 -10.97
N THR A 5 -24.32 18.77 -10.39
CA THR A 5 -24.51 18.75 -8.94
C THR A 5 -23.70 17.59 -8.37
N TYR A 6 -22.91 17.87 -7.33
CA TYR A 6 -22.18 16.84 -6.61
C TYR A 6 -23.14 15.76 -6.08
N SER A 7 -22.75 14.50 -6.20
CA SER A 7 -23.45 13.36 -5.60
C SER A 7 -22.46 12.39 -4.97
N ALA A 8 -22.75 11.99 -3.74
CA ALA A 8 -22.02 10.99 -2.98
C ALA A 8 -22.09 9.57 -3.61
N LEU A 9 -22.98 9.37 -4.58
CA LEU A 9 -23.25 8.06 -5.19
C LEU A 9 -22.78 7.99 -6.64
N SER A 10 -22.70 9.14 -7.31
CA SER A 10 -22.16 9.21 -8.67
C SER A 10 -20.65 9.05 -8.64
N GLN A 11 -20.10 8.38 -9.65
CA GLN A 11 -18.66 8.34 -9.88
C GLN A 11 -18.12 9.76 -10.16
N PRO A 12 -17.27 10.31 -9.29
CA PRO A 12 -16.66 11.61 -9.51
C PRO A 12 -15.46 11.50 -10.44
N ARG A 13 -15.00 12.64 -10.94
CA ARG A 13 -13.77 12.77 -11.72
C ARG A 13 -12.82 13.74 -11.03
N LEU A 14 -11.51 13.56 -11.20
CA LEU A 14 -10.51 14.45 -10.60
C LEU A 14 -10.67 15.89 -11.11
N SER A 15 -11.17 16.07 -12.33
CA SER A 15 -11.52 17.38 -12.88
C SER A 15 -12.63 18.11 -12.12
N MET A 16 -13.37 17.41 -11.25
CA MET A 16 -14.38 18.00 -10.35
C MET A 16 -13.78 18.38 -8.99
N SER A 17 -12.56 17.96 -8.68
CA SER A 17 -11.88 18.30 -7.44
C SER A 17 -11.51 19.78 -7.44
N GLU A 18 -11.80 20.45 -6.34
CA GLU A 18 -11.37 21.83 -6.09
C GLU A 18 -10.02 21.88 -5.36
N LEU A 19 -9.45 20.72 -5.01
CA LEU A 19 -8.13 20.64 -4.38
C LEU A 19 -7.03 20.89 -5.40
N VAL A 20 -6.01 21.64 -4.98
CA VAL A 20 -4.78 21.84 -5.74
C VAL A 20 -3.91 20.60 -5.58
N CYS A 21 -3.39 20.07 -6.68
CA CYS A 21 -2.43 18.98 -6.66
C CYS A 21 -1.01 19.53 -6.84
N LYS A 22 -0.16 19.36 -5.83
CA LYS A 22 1.29 19.55 -5.94
C LYS A 22 1.93 18.19 -6.14
N THR A 23 2.66 18.03 -7.24
CA THR A 23 3.45 16.83 -7.51
C THR A 23 4.87 17.05 -7.03
N LEU A 24 5.38 16.10 -6.26
CA LEU A 24 6.80 15.95 -5.92
C LEU A 24 7.31 14.74 -6.69
N ASP A 25 8.27 14.96 -7.57
CA ASP A 25 8.88 13.91 -8.39
C ASP A 25 9.89 13.09 -7.58
N HIS A 26 10.56 12.19 -8.29
CA HIS A 26 11.58 11.33 -7.72
C HIS A 26 12.79 12.11 -7.22
N GLU A 27 13.23 13.16 -7.93
CA GLU A 27 14.37 13.98 -7.49
C GLU A 27 14.12 14.64 -6.13
N VAL A 28 12.91 15.18 -5.93
CA VAL A 28 12.52 15.72 -4.62
C VAL A 28 12.46 14.62 -3.57
N THR A 29 11.98 13.44 -3.93
CA THR A 29 11.89 12.30 -3.01
C THR A 29 13.28 11.83 -2.56
N ASP A 30 14.22 11.71 -3.49
CA ASP A 30 15.61 11.32 -3.21
C ASP A 30 16.30 12.32 -2.29
N MET A 31 16.11 13.62 -2.55
CA MET A 31 16.60 14.69 -1.66
C MET A 31 16.04 14.56 -0.23
N LEU A 32 14.75 14.19 -0.07
CA LEU A 32 14.15 14.00 1.24
C LEU A 32 14.72 12.76 1.94
N ILE A 33 15.03 11.70 1.19
CA ILE A 33 15.68 10.48 1.70
C ILE A 33 17.08 10.80 2.19
N ASP A 34 17.90 11.48 1.38
CA ASP A 34 19.25 11.90 1.77
C ASP A 34 19.21 12.72 3.07
N LYS A 35 18.30 13.70 3.14
CA LYS A 35 18.09 14.51 4.33
C LYS A 35 17.65 13.70 5.54
N TRP A 36 16.83 12.68 5.36
CA TRP A 36 16.43 11.79 6.47
C TRP A 36 17.62 10.96 6.94
N LEU A 37 18.44 10.43 6.03
CA LEU A 37 19.63 9.64 6.34
C LEU A 37 20.74 10.44 7.05
N GLU A 38 20.77 11.77 6.91
CA GLU A 38 21.65 12.65 7.71
C GLU A 38 21.34 12.57 9.21
N HIS A 39 20.09 12.32 9.59
CA HIS A 39 19.63 12.23 10.98
C HIS A 39 19.80 10.81 11.53
N ARG A 40 21.02 10.26 11.45
CA ARG A 40 21.34 8.92 11.95
C ARG A 40 20.96 8.78 13.43
N ASN A 41 20.47 7.58 13.81
CA ASN A 41 20.03 7.19 15.16
C ASN A 41 18.64 7.69 15.60
N ASP A 42 17.64 7.59 14.71
CA ASP A 42 16.24 7.68 15.11
C ASP A 42 15.65 6.28 15.40
N ALA A 43 14.41 6.24 15.88
CA ALA A 43 13.72 4.97 16.19
C ALA A 43 13.57 4.06 14.96
N TYR A 44 13.55 4.63 13.74
CA TYR A 44 13.49 3.85 12.50
C TYR A 44 14.83 3.18 12.22
N TRP A 45 15.94 3.87 12.44
CA TRP A 45 17.28 3.29 12.35
C TRP A 45 17.43 2.09 13.31
N ASP A 46 17.03 2.25 14.58
CA ASP A 46 17.06 1.16 15.56
C ASP A 46 16.21 -0.04 15.11
N TRP A 47 15.03 0.23 14.55
CA TRP A 47 14.16 -0.83 14.03
C TRP A 47 14.78 -1.56 12.84
N PHE A 48 15.35 -0.85 11.86
CA PHE A 48 16.04 -1.47 10.73
C PHE A 48 17.30 -2.24 11.17
N GLN A 49 18.03 -1.71 12.14
CA GLN A 49 19.18 -2.39 12.72
C GLN A 49 18.75 -3.70 13.41
N ALA A 50 17.64 -3.68 14.15
CA ALA A 50 17.04 -4.89 14.70
C ALA A 50 16.62 -5.87 13.59
N VAL A 51 16.04 -5.41 12.47
CA VAL A 51 15.74 -6.27 11.31
C VAL A 51 17.00 -6.95 10.76
N ARG A 52 18.12 -6.22 10.65
CA ARG A 52 19.41 -6.75 10.22
C ARG A 52 20.00 -7.78 11.18
N GLU A 53 19.92 -7.51 12.48
CA GLU A 53 20.46 -8.38 13.53
C GLU A 53 19.61 -9.62 13.78
N ARG A 54 18.28 -9.51 13.63
CA ARG A 54 17.30 -10.59 13.71
C ARG A 54 17.39 -11.49 12.48
N LYS A 55 18.54 -12.12 12.24
CA LYS A 55 18.79 -13.12 11.18
C LYS A 55 17.66 -14.14 11.10
N HIS A 56 16.64 -13.83 10.31
CA HIS A 56 15.62 -14.68 9.72
C HIS A 56 14.96 -15.79 10.56
N ALA A 57 14.95 -15.74 11.90
CA ALA A 57 14.37 -16.80 12.72
C ALA A 57 12.86 -17.06 12.47
N ALA A 58 12.14 -16.07 11.91
CA ALA A 58 10.72 -16.20 11.57
C ALA A 58 10.42 -16.45 10.07
N ASN A 59 11.44 -16.58 9.20
CA ASN A 59 11.27 -16.44 7.74
C ASN A 59 11.01 -17.73 6.94
N ALA A 60 10.71 -18.85 7.58
CA ALA A 60 10.47 -20.10 6.85
C ALA A 60 9.09 -20.17 6.14
N LEU A 61 8.12 -19.31 6.47
CA LEU A 61 6.71 -19.49 6.07
C LEU A 61 5.94 -18.23 5.62
N ARG A 62 6.55 -17.04 5.52
CA ARG A 62 5.78 -15.77 5.46
C ARG A 62 5.72 -15.08 4.09
N ARG A 63 4.56 -14.49 3.80
CA ARG A 63 4.19 -13.78 2.55
C ARG A 63 4.90 -12.43 2.36
N GLN A 64 5.43 -11.84 3.43
CA GLN A 64 6.19 -10.58 3.43
C GLN A 64 7.50 -10.79 4.19
N ILE A 65 8.54 -10.04 3.82
CA ILE A 65 9.88 -10.11 4.40
C ILE A 65 10.55 -8.74 4.24
N VAL A 66 11.32 -8.29 5.24
CA VAL A 66 12.31 -7.22 5.09
C VAL A 66 13.70 -7.80 5.34
N VAL A 67 14.67 -7.48 4.48
CA VAL A 67 16.02 -8.05 4.50
C VAL A 67 17.06 -6.94 4.38
N TRP A 68 18.02 -6.90 5.30
CA TRP A 68 19.21 -6.06 5.20
C TRP A 68 20.42 -6.87 5.64
N ASN A 69 21.17 -7.42 4.69
CA ASN A 69 22.23 -8.39 4.96
C ASN A 69 23.65 -7.80 4.90
N LYS A 70 23.87 -6.80 4.04
CA LYS A 70 25.17 -6.24 3.72
C LYS A 70 25.06 -4.73 3.48
N GLY A 71 26.21 -4.05 3.51
CA GLY A 71 26.30 -2.64 3.21
C GLY A 71 25.91 -1.73 4.37
N GLU A 72 25.95 -0.43 4.08
CA GLU A 72 25.50 0.63 4.99
C GLU A 72 23.97 0.71 5.00
N PHE A 73 23.43 1.46 5.98
CA PHE A 73 22.00 1.73 6.07
C PHE A 73 21.62 2.77 5.02
N VAL A 74 21.29 2.29 3.83
CA VAL A 74 20.80 3.06 2.70
C VAL A 74 19.70 2.26 1.99
N PRO A 75 18.71 2.91 1.36
CA PRO A 75 17.54 2.25 0.77
C PRO A 75 17.91 1.12 -0.22
N GLU A 76 19.01 1.27 -0.95
CA GLU A 76 19.50 0.33 -1.96
C GLU A 76 19.89 -1.02 -1.34
N ASN A 77 20.25 -1.04 -0.06
CA ASN A 77 20.72 -2.23 0.66
C ASN A 77 19.62 -2.93 1.47
N VAL A 78 18.44 -2.31 1.57
CA VAL A 78 17.29 -2.83 2.32
C VAL A 78 16.24 -3.31 1.33
N PHE A 79 15.83 -4.57 1.44
CA PHE A 79 14.93 -5.19 0.48
C PHE A 79 13.64 -5.63 1.14
N CYS A 80 12.52 -5.46 0.44
CA CYS A 80 11.21 -5.91 0.86
C CYS A 80 10.64 -6.93 -0.14
N ARG A 81 10.04 -8.00 0.39
CA ARG A 81 9.19 -8.88 -0.42
C ARG A 81 7.85 -8.20 -0.63
N THR A 82 7.56 -7.90 -1.88
CA THR A 82 6.31 -7.27 -2.30
C THR A 82 5.11 -8.16 -2.05
N VAL A 83 4.00 -7.53 -1.67
CA VAL A 83 2.75 -8.19 -1.28
C VAL A 83 1.93 -8.70 -2.47
N ASP A 84 2.15 -8.10 -3.64
CA ASP A 84 1.37 -8.31 -4.86
C ASP A 84 2.05 -9.24 -5.86
N THR A 85 3.39 -9.28 -5.89
CA THR A 85 4.16 -10.12 -6.83
C THR A 85 5.12 -11.13 -6.18
N GLY A 86 5.33 -11.02 -4.87
CA GLY A 86 6.27 -11.87 -4.14
C GLY A 86 7.74 -11.62 -4.51
N ARG A 87 8.03 -10.62 -5.35
CA ARG A 87 9.37 -10.19 -5.73
C ARG A 87 10.06 -9.53 -4.54
N LEU A 88 11.36 -9.75 -4.41
CA LEU A 88 12.22 -9.14 -3.41
C LEU A 88 12.90 -7.92 -4.03
N ILE A 89 12.47 -6.73 -3.65
CA ILE A 89 12.89 -5.46 -4.25
C ILE A 89 13.55 -4.54 -3.19
N PRO A 90 14.60 -3.78 -3.53
CA PRO A 90 15.20 -2.74 -2.69
C PRO A 90 14.22 -1.59 -2.43
N LEU A 91 14.49 -0.83 -1.36
CA LEU A 91 13.70 0.35 -0.99
C LEU A 91 14.08 1.62 -1.79
N ASP A 92 15.17 1.59 -2.56
CA ASP A 92 15.65 2.68 -3.44
C ASP A 92 14.74 3.00 -4.64
N ARG A 93 13.57 2.36 -4.72
CA ARG A 93 12.65 2.60 -5.82
C ARG A 93 12.05 3.98 -5.70
N THR A 94 12.39 4.82 -6.65
CA THR A 94 11.79 6.13 -6.84
C THR A 94 10.26 6.06 -7.01
N TRP A 95 9.56 7.08 -6.52
CA TRP A 95 8.13 7.26 -6.75
C TRP A 95 7.80 8.75 -6.93
N THR A 96 6.61 9.01 -7.45
CA THR A 96 6.03 10.35 -7.52
C THR A 96 4.97 10.51 -6.43
N THR A 97 5.02 11.60 -5.68
CA THR A 97 4.01 11.90 -4.66
C THR A 97 3.09 13.01 -5.11
N HIS A 98 1.79 12.73 -5.18
CA HIS A 98 0.74 13.71 -5.47
C HIS A 98 0.06 14.15 -4.17
N VAL A 99 0.34 15.39 -3.77
CA VAL A 99 -0.22 16.01 -2.57
C VAL A 99 -1.38 16.92 -2.96
N TYR A 100 -2.60 16.49 -2.64
CA TYR A 100 -3.82 17.25 -2.82
C TYR A 100 -4.09 18.07 -1.56
N HIS A 101 -4.22 19.39 -1.70
CA HIS A 101 -4.46 20.29 -0.59
C HIS A 101 -5.43 21.42 -0.95
N HIS A 102 -5.99 22.06 0.05
CA HIS A 102 -6.84 23.23 -0.17
C HIS A 102 -6.00 24.43 -0.64
N LYS A 103 -6.56 25.27 -1.52
CA LYS A 103 -5.87 26.44 -2.11
C LYS A 103 -5.32 27.43 -1.08
N SER A 104 -5.95 27.54 0.09
CA SER A 104 -5.49 28.42 1.17
C SER A 104 -4.09 28.09 1.68
N MET A 105 -3.62 26.84 1.52
CA MET A 105 -2.25 26.47 1.88
C MET A 105 -1.23 27.02 0.87
N GLN A 106 -1.61 27.08 -0.41
CA GLN A 106 -0.81 27.71 -1.46
C GLN A 106 -0.75 29.22 -1.27
N ASP A 107 -1.88 29.84 -0.94
CA ASP A 107 -1.97 31.29 -0.68
C ASP A 107 -1.04 31.71 0.48
N ARG A 108 -0.86 30.82 1.45
CA ARG A 108 0.07 30.99 2.58
C ARG A 108 1.52 30.59 2.27
N LYS A 109 1.82 30.19 1.03
CA LYS A 109 3.14 29.71 0.58
C LYS A 109 3.69 28.55 1.42
N LEU A 110 2.82 27.67 1.92
CA LEU A 110 3.25 26.47 2.65
C LEU A 110 3.84 25.45 1.69
N SER A 111 5.04 24.95 2.00
CA SER A 111 5.65 23.85 1.24
C SER A 111 4.96 22.52 1.56
N MET A 112 4.83 21.65 0.56
CA MET A 112 4.32 20.28 0.72
C MET A 112 5.43 19.27 1.04
N MET A 113 6.71 19.65 0.93
CA MET A 113 7.83 18.77 1.29
C MET A 113 7.76 18.29 2.75
N PRO A 114 7.43 19.14 3.75
CA PRO A 114 7.27 18.67 5.13
C PRO A 114 6.22 17.56 5.27
N VAL A 115 5.12 17.60 4.50
CA VAL A 115 4.09 16.55 4.54
C VAL A 115 4.69 15.18 4.21
N VAL A 116 5.50 15.12 3.16
CA VAL A 116 6.14 13.87 2.71
C VAL A 116 7.28 13.48 3.66
N PHE A 117 8.13 14.42 4.04
CA PHE A 117 9.25 14.18 4.96
C PHE A 117 8.77 13.59 6.29
N THR A 118 7.65 14.08 6.80
CA THR A 118 7.03 13.63 8.04
C THR A 118 6.59 12.16 8.01
N MET A 119 6.27 11.60 6.85
CA MET A 119 5.84 10.19 6.71
C MET A 119 6.85 9.36 5.90
N LEU A 120 8.06 9.88 5.70
CA LEU A 120 8.98 9.32 4.71
C LEU A 120 9.33 7.85 4.98
N PRO A 121 9.63 7.42 6.23
CA PRO A 121 9.92 6.02 6.51
C PRO A 121 8.74 5.10 6.18
N GLU A 122 7.51 5.50 6.52
CA GLU A 122 6.30 4.76 6.19
C GLU A 122 6.08 4.69 4.68
N LEU A 123 6.30 5.80 3.97
CA LEU A 123 6.13 5.87 2.52
C LEU A 123 7.15 4.99 1.78
N MET A 124 8.41 4.98 2.22
CA MET A 124 9.45 4.12 1.66
C MET A 124 9.10 2.64 1.81
N LEU A 125 8.62 2.24 3.00
CA LEU A 125 8.20 0.85 3.24
C LEU A 125 6.95 0.50 2.43
N LEU A 126 5.91 1.34 2.46
CA LEU A 126 4.70 1.12 1.67
C LEU A 126 5.02 1.04 0.18
N ARG A 127 5.92 1.88 -0.33
CA ARG A 127 6.41 1.81 -1.70
C ARG A 127 7.13 0.51 -1.98
N GLY A 128 8.11 0.15 -1.15
CA GLY A 128 8.91 -1.08 -1.31
C GLY A 128 8.08 -2.37 -1.21
N MET A 129 6.93 -2.31 -0.55
CA MET A 129 6.02 -3.45 -0.40
C MET A 129 5.11 -3.68 -1.61
N HIS A 130 5.00 -2.74 -2.55
CA HIS A 130 4.07 -2.84 -3.67
C HIS A 130 4.83 -2.70 -4.99
N ASP A 131 4.82 -3.76 -5.81
CA ASP A 131 5.45 -3.67 -7.13
C ASP A 131 4.57 -2.85 -8.09
N HIS A 132 3.27 -3.15 -8.13
CA HIS A 132 2.33 -2.54 -9.06
C HIS A 132 1.52 -1.40 -8.45
N GLY A 133 1.33 -0.33 -9.23
CA GLY A 133 0.39 0.74 -8.93
C GLY A 133 0.81 1.65 -7.78
N CYS A 134 2.06 1.53 -7.32
CA CYS A 134 2.63 2.35 -6.25
C CYS A 134 3.75 3.29 -6.73
N ASP A 135 3.99 3.40 -8.04
CA ASP A 135 4.88 4.42 -8.61
C ASP A 135 4.34 5.84 -8.34
N ASP A 136 3.03 5.97 -8.13
CA ASP A 136 2.37 7.19 -7.70
C ASP A 136 1.75 7.00 -6.30
N ILE A 137 2.11 7.86 -5.35
CA ILE A 137 1.53 7.91 -4.00
C ILE A 137 0.61 9.12 -3.90
N TYR A 138 -0.59 8.91 -3.34
CA TYR A 138 -1.64 9.92 -3.26
C TYR A 138 -1.91 10.31 -1.80
N ILE A 139 -1.73 11.59 -1.51
CA ILE A 139 -1.93 12.18 -0.18
C ILE A 139 -2.97 13.29 -0.29
N ILE A 140 -3.98 13.28 0.59
CA ILE A 140 -4.93 14.38 0.74
C ILE A 140 -4.68 15.04 2.08
N VAL A 141 -4.31 16.32 2.05
CA VAL A 141 -4.08 17.12 3.26
C VAL A 141 -5.41 17.63 3.81
N THR A 142 -5.60 17.40 5.11
CA THR A 142 -6.80 17.75 5.87
C THR A 142 -6.41 18.44 7.18
N ASP A 143 -7.40 19.03 7.84
CA ASP A 143 -7.28 19.65 9.17
C ASP A 143 -8.17 18.97 10.22
N MET A 144 -8.50 17.71 9.98
CA MET A 144 -9.42 16.92 10.81
C MET A 144 -8.79 16.57 12.15
N LYS A 145 -9.61 16.56 13.21
CA LYS A 145 -9.29 15.98 14.51
C LYS A 145 -9.38 14.47 14.47
N ARG A 146 -8.84 13.82 15.51
CA ARG A 146 -8.88 12.37 15.74
C ARG A 146 -10.27 11.75 15.46
N GLN A 147 -11.32 12.20 16.15
CA GLN A 147 -12.67 11.68 15.95
C GLN A 147 -13.22 11.94 14.54
N GLU A 148 -12.91 13.10 13.95
CA GLU A 148 -13.33 13.44 12.59
C GLU A 148 -12.66 12.51 11.57
N MET A 149 -11.39 12.17 11.77
CA MET A 149 -10.64 11.20 10.97
C MET A 149 -11.22 9.79 11.09
N ASP A 150 -11.56 9.33 12.31
CA ASP A 150 -12.21 8.04 12.54
C ASP A 150 -13.57 7.99 11.79
N ASP A 151 -14.42 9.01 11.96
CA ASP A 151 -15.74 9.07 11.32
C ASP A 151 -15.66 9.10 9.77
N VAL A 152 -14.71 9.87 9.22
CA VAL A 152 -14.47 9.95 7.78
C VAL A 152 -13.93 8.64 7.22
N THR A 153 -13.07 7.95 7.96
CA THR A 153 -12.57 6.61 7.59
C THR A 153 -13.71 5.60 7.51
N GLU A 154 -14.60 5.58 8.51
CA GLU A 154 -15.78 4.69 8.50
C GLU A 154 -16.76 5.03 7.37
N TYR A 155 -16.94 6.32 7.07
CA TYR A 155 -17.69 6.72 5.89
C TYR A 155 -17.06 6.19 4.60
N PHE A 156 -15.75 6.31 4.44
CA PHE A 156 -15.08 5.83 3.23
C PHE A 156 -15.18 4.32 3.07
N LYS A 157 -15.05 3.55 4.16
CA LYS A 157 -15.35 2.12 4.16
C LYS A 157 -16.79 1.86 3.70
N LEU A 158 -17.76 2.56 4.28
CA LEU A 158 -19.18 2.43 3.93
C LEU A 158 -19.46 2.72 2.45
N VAL A 159 -19.08 3.90 1.95
CA VAL A 159 -19.38 4.31 0.57
C VAL A 159 -18.65 3.43 -0.43
N CYS A 160 -17.37 3.13 -0.20
CA CYS A 160 -16.57 2.31 -1.10
C CYS A 160 -17.11 0.90 -1.17
N GLN A 161 -17.40 0.28 -0.02
CA GLN A 161 -17.96 -1.04 0.02
C GLN A 161 -19.25 -1.04 -0.80
N GLN A 162 -20.17 -0.09 -0.61
CA GLN A 162 -21.54 -0.12 -1.14
C GLN A 162 -21.73 0.39 -2.58
N THR A 163 -20.83 1.24 -3.09
CA THR A 163 -21.00 1.89 -4.40
C THR A 163 -20.02 1.38 -5.48
N ILE A 164 -18.89 0.78 -5.09
CA ILE A 164 -17.89 0.34 -6.06
C ILE A 164 -18.22 -1.08 -6.55
N GLY A 165 -18.45 -1.19 -7.86
CA GLY A 165 -18.67 -2.48 -8.54
C GLY A 165 -20.03 -3.14 -8.30
N ARG A 166 -21.00 -2.43 -7.72
CA ARG A 166 -22.36 -2.95 -7.47
C ARG A 166 -23.42 -1.86 -7.43
N THR A 167 -24.67 -2.25 -7.70
CA THR A 167 -25.83 -1.39 -7.47
C THR A 167 -26.06 -1.21 -5.97
N CYS A 168 -26.05 0.04 -5.50
CA CYS A 168 -26.30 0.35 -4.10
C CYS A 168 -27.78 0.11 -3.75
N LYS A 169 -28.06 -0.53 -2.61
CA LYS A 169 -29.45 -0.71 -2.13
C LYS A 169 -30.02 0.64 -1.67
N PRO A 170 -31.31 0.94 -1.90
CA PRO A 170 -31.91 2.21 -1.47
C PRO A 170 -31.78 2.52 0.04
N SER A 171 -31.77 1.51 0.90
CA SER A 171 -31.52 1.68 2.34
C SER A 171 -30.08 2.12 2.63
N MET A 172 -29.11 1.57 1.91
CA MET A 172 -27.69 1.92 2.04
C MET A 172 -27.40 3.29 1.42
N GLU A 173 -28.04 3.62 0.32
CA GLU A 173 -27.99 4.96 -0.28
C GLU A 173 -28.44 6.04 0.71
N ARG A 174 -29.60 5.86 1.36
CA ARG A 174 -30.07 6.78 2.41
C ARG A 174 -29.08 6.90 3.56
N LYS A 175 -28.48 5.79 3.99
CA LYS A 175 -27.44 5.80 5.04
C LYS A 175 -26.20 6.58 4.60
N ILE A 176 -25.71 6.38 3.38
CA ILE A 176 -24.56 7.10 2.82
C ILE A 176 -24.85 8.60 2.74
N GLN A 177 -26.02 8.99 2.25
CA GLN A 177 -26.43 10.39 2.18
C GLN A 177 -26.52 11.03 3.56
N TYR A 178 -27.09 10.32 4.54
CA TYR A 178 -27.16 10.77 5.93
C TYR A 178 -25.76 10.98 6.54
N GLU A 179 -24.87 9.99 6.45
CA GLU A 179 -23.51 10.12 6.98
C GLU A 179 -22.72 11.22 6.27
N HIS A 180 -22.88 11.33 4.95
CA HIS A 180 -22.26 12.40 4.18
C HIS A 180 -22.72 13.78 4.66
N MET A 181 -24.03 13.97 4.87
CA MET A 181 -24.60 15.23 5.35
C MET A 181 -24.14 15.52 6.78
N ARG A 182 -24.13 14.52 7.67
CA ARG A 182 -23.63 14.63 9.04
C ARG A 182 -22.19 15.12 9.06
N LEU A 183 -21.30 14.46 8.31
CA LEU A 183 -19.90 14.83 8.19
C LEU A 183 -19.73 16.24 7.60
N SER A 184 -20.44 16.53 6.50
CA SER A 184 -20.42 17.86 5.88
C SER A 184 -20.79 18.96 6.87
N HIS A 185 -21.85 18.76 7.67
CA HIS A 185 -22.28 19.73 8.67
C HIS A 185 -21.27 19.85 9.82
N THR A 186 -20.72 18.74 10.31
CA THR A 186 -19.71 18.73 11.38
C THR A 186 -18.47 19.52 10.96
N LEU A 187 -17.89 19.19 9.80
CA LEU A 187 -16.68 19.83 9.27
C LEU A 187 -16.95 21.31 8.91
N LEU A 188 -18.12 21.63 8.35
CA LEU A 188 -18.50 23.01 8.04
C LEU A 188 -18.67 23.87 9.30
N LYS A 189 -19.31 23.33 10.35
CA LYS A 189 -19.48 24.05 11.63
C LYS A 189 -18.13 24.42 12.26
N GLN A 190 -17.13 23.55 12.09
CA GLN A 190 -15.77 23.77 12.55
C GLN A 190 -14.92 24.61 11.57
N ARG A 191 -15.51 25.09 10.47
CA ARG A 191 -14.85 25.87 9.40
C ARG A 191 -13.62 25.17 8.83
N ARG A 192 -13.71 23.85 8.67
CA ARG A 192 -12.62 22.99 8.22
C ARG A 192 -12.34 23.21 6.75
N THR A 193 -11.05 23.19 6.40
CA THR A 193 -10.59 23.28 5.02
C THR A 193 -9.52 22.23 4.74
N PRO A 194 -9.69 21.39 3.71
CA PRO A 194 -10.85 21.31 2.81
C PRO A 194 -12.14 20.84 3.50
N CYS A 195 -13.30 21.26 2.96
CA CYS A 195 -14.58 20.79 3.47
C CYS A 195 -14.84 19.34 3.05
N PHE A 196 -15.75 18.65 3.73
CA PHE A 196 -15.97 17.22 3.49
C PHE A 196 -16.27 16.85 2.02
N PRO A 197 -17.16 17.57 1.30
CA PRO A 197 -17.40 17.27 -0.11
C PRO A 197 -16.14 17.37 -0.98
N GLN A 198 -15.23 18.31 -0.71
CA GLN A 198 -13.97 18.43 -1.45
C GLN A 198 -13.06 17.21 -1.19
N ILE A 199 -12.97 16.77 0.06
CA ILE A 199 -12.21 15.55 0.45
C ILE A 199 -12.81 14.33 -0.25
N ASP A 200 -14.14 14.15 -0.15
CA ASP A 200 -14.84 13.00 -0.74
C ASP A 200 -14.67 12.93 -2.27
N ILE A 201 -14.86 14.06 -2.98
CA ILE A 201 -14.67 14.13 -4.43
C ILE A 201 -13.24 13.72 -4.80
N ALA A 202 -12.24 14.32 -4.15
CA ALA A 202 -10.84 14.02 -4.45
C ALA A 202 -10.53 12.55 -4.15
N PHE A 203 -10.86 12.06 -2.96
CA PHE A 203 -10.59 10.70 -2.51
C PHE A 203 -11.21 9.66 -3.45
N ARG A 204 -12.51 9.75 -3.70
CA ARG A 204 -13.18 8.82 -4.60
C ARG A 204 -12.60 8.93 -6.01
N SER A 205 -12.40 10.13 -6.53
CA SER A 205 -11.85 10.30 -7.89
C SER A 205 -10.47 9.66 -8.07
N ILE A 206 -9.59 9.76 -7.06
CA ILE A 206 -8.30 9.06 -7.05
C ILE A 206 -8.51 7.53 -7.11
N LEU A 207 -9.42 6.98 -6.30
CA LEU A 207 -9.72 5.54 -6.33
C LEU A 207 -10.24 5.07 -7.69
N TYR A 208 -11.10 5.85 -8.34
CA TYR A 208 -11.68 5.51 -9.64
C TYR A 208 -10.66 5.61 -10.78
N GLU A 209 -9.93 6.72 -10.86
CA GLU A 209 -9.07 7.04 -11.99
C GLU A 209 -7.69 6.42 -11.87
N LYS A 210 -7.12 6.42 -10.66
CA LYS A 210 -5.73 6.03 -10.39
C LYS A 210 -5.60 4.62 -9.82
N LYS A 211 -6.63 4.16 -9.10
CA LYS A 211 -6.72 2.80 -8.52
C LYS A 211 -5.49 2.39 -7.67
N PRO A 212 -4.94 3.28 -6.82
CA PRO A 212 -3.73 2.98 -6.06
C PRO A 212 -3.96 1.84 -5.07
N PRO A 213 -2.91 1.18 -4.57
CA PRO A 213 -3.01 0.19 -3.51
C PRO A 213 -3.54 0.81 -2.21
N PHE A 214 -3.17 2.05 -1.91
CA PHE A 214 -3.63 2.82 -0.76
C PHE A 214 -3.72 4.33 -1.07
N ILE A 215 -4.43 5.07 -0.21
CA ILE A 215 -4.48 6.54 -0.21
C ILE A 215 -4.25 7.02 1.22
N ILE A 216 -3.58 8.16 1.40
CA ILE A 216 -3.31 8.73 2.72
C ILE A 216 -4.15 9.99 2.94
N LEU A 217 -4.86 10.04 4.06
CA LEU A 217 -5.42 11.28 4.61
C LEU A 217 -4.43 11.83 5.63
N PHE A 218 -3.72 12.89 5.26
CA PHE A 218 -2.76 13.54 6.14
C PHE A 218 -3.45 14.62 6.97
N SER A 219 -3.29 14.59 8.29
CA SER A 219 -3.71 15.69 9.16
C SER A 219 -2.50 16.41 9.72
N HIS A 220 -2.45 17.73 9.54
CA HIS A 220 -1.40 18.56 10.12
C HIS A 220 -1.70 18.99 11.56
N GLN A 221 -2.82 18.53 12.13
CA GLN A 221 -3.18 18.79 13.52
C GLN A 221 -2.34 17.89 14.44
N THR A 222 -1.57 18.48 15.35
CA THR A 222 -0.70 17.75 16.30
C THR A 222 -1.46 16.84 17.27
N THR A 223 -2.77 17.07 17.43
CA THR A 223 -3.67 16.26 18.28
C THR A 223 -4.45 15.21 17.48
N SER A 224 -4.16 15.07 16.19
CA SER A 224 -4.73 14.08 15.30
C SER A 224 -3.65 13.12 14.81
N TYR A 225 -4.07 12.19 13.97
CA TYR A 225 -3.20 11.24 13.29
C TYR A 225 -3.55 11.27 11.79
N SER A 226 -2.62 10.84 10.96
CA SER A 226 -2.82 10.61 9.53
C SER A 226 -3.25 9.16 9.29
N GLN A 227 -4.18 8.94 8.37
CA GLN A 227 -4.75 7.61 8.12
C GLN A 227 -4.33 7.09 6.75
N ILE A 228 -3.77 5.88 6.71
CA ILE A 228 -3.58 5.12 5.47
C ILE A 228 -4.86 4.29 5.23
N LEU A 229 -5.46 4.40 4.04
CA LEU A 229 -6.62 3.62 3.62
C LEU A 229 -6.22 2.66 2.50
N PHE A 230 -6.17 1.37 2.82
CA PHE A 230 -5.84 0.31 1.87
C PHE A 230 -7.04 -0.09 1.04
N THR A 231 -6.86 -0.27 -0.26
CA THR A 231 -7.95 -0.66 -1.16
C THR A 231 -8.29 -2.15 -1.07
N HIS A 232 -7.38 -2.97 -0.54
CA HIS A 232 -7.53 -4.42 -0.43
C HIS A 232 -6.74 -5.00 0.75
N PRO A 233 -7.20 -6.06 1.44
CA PRO A 233 -6.46 -6.68 2.54
C PRO A 233 -5.06 -7.20 2.16
N LEU A 234 -4.87 -7.62 0.91
CA LEU A 234 -3.55 -8.07 0.42
C LEU A 234 -2.51 -6.95 0.35
N PHE A 235 -2.92 -5.68 0.39
CA PHE A 235 -2.01 -4.54 0.38
C PHE A 235 -1.57 -4.13 1.79
N VAL A 236 -2.06 -4.80 2.83
CA VAL A 236 -1.78 -4.46 4.21
C VAL A 236 -0.45 -5.09 4.65
N PRO A 237 0.42 -4.33 5.34
CA PRO A 237 1.59 -4.88 6.01
C PRO A 237 1.29 -6.03 6.97
N CYS A 238 2.22 -6.98 7.06
CA CYS A 238 2.07 -8.16 7.89
C CYS A 238 2.45 -7.84 9.35
N GLU A 239 1.54 -8.06 10.29
CA GLU A 239 1.75 -7.76 11.71
C GLU A 239 3.01 -8.41 12.27
N ASP A 240 3.28 -9.62 11.81
CA ASP A 240 4.44 -10.44 12.11
C ASP A 240 5.80 -9.78 11.89
N ILE A 241 5.85 -8.73 11.06
CA ILE A 241 7.06 -7.96 10.73
C ILE A 241 6.99 -6.59 11.39
N PHE A 242 5.82 -5.98 11.37
CA PHE A 242 5.64 -4.56 11.70
C PHE A 242 5.01 -4.31 13.07
N PHE A 243 4.80 -5.33 13.90
CA PHE A 243 4.17 -5.17 15.23
C PHE A 243 4.92 -4.17 16.13
N ASP A 244 6.25 -4.14 16.02
CA ASP A 244 7.14 -3.25 16.75
C ASP A 244 7.68 -2.11 15.87
N PHE A 245 7.09 -1.90 14.69
CA PHE A 245 7.46 -0.76 13.85
C PHE A 245 7.28 0.54 14.63
N PRO A 246 8.23 1.49 14.54
CA PRO A 246 8.17 2.71 15.32
C PRO A 246 6.85 3.44 15.14
N SER A 247 6.28 3.83 16.27
CA SER A 247 5.14 4.72 16.34
C SER A 247 5.54 5.90 17.20
N GLY A 248 5.39 7.11 16.70
CA GLY A 248 5.78 8.27 17.48
C GLY A 248 5.50 9.57 16.78
N CYS A 249 5.58 10.62 17.59
CA CYS A 249 5.50 12.01 17.17
C CYS A 249 6.84 12.63 17.58
N PRO A 250 7.43 13.56 16.79
CA PRO A 250 8.73 14.18 17.15
C PRO A 250 8.66 15.10 18.37
N ASN A 251 7.50 15.25 19.02
CA ASN A 251 7.35 16.04 20.22
C ASN A 251 7.84 15.24 21.45
N PRO A 252 8.87 15.69 22.17
CA PRO A 252 9.39 15.00 23.35
C PRO A 252 8.40 14.93 24.52
N CYS A 253 7.28 15.66 24.45
CA CYS A 253 6.19 15.57 25.44
C CYS A 253 5.07 14.60 25.03
N CYS A 254 5.16 13.93 23.88
CA CYS A 254 4.22 12.89 23.47
C CYS A 254 4.43 11.64 24.33
N ASN A 255 3.34 11.03 24.76
CA ASN A 255 3.31 9.68 25.34
C ASN A 255 3.29 8.60 24.24
N ASP A 256 3.48 7.34 24.63
CA ASP A 256 3.56 6.18 23.72
C ASP A 256 2.34 5.99 22.80
N ASP A 257 1.22 6.67 23.09
CA ASP A 257 -0.01 6.65 22.30
C ASP A 257 -0.07 7.71 21.18
N CYS A 258 0.99 8.52 21.00
CA CYS A 258 1.02 9.53 19.95
C CYS A 258 1.51 8.95 18.62
N GLU A 259 0.56 8.63 17.75
CA GLU A 259 0.81 8.19 16.39
C GLU A 259 0.52 9.34 15.42
N MET A 260 1.57 9.87 14.80
CA MET A 260 1.40 10.90 13.75
C MET A 260 0.79 10.32 12.47
N ILE A 261 1.06 9.05 12.20
CA ILE A 261 0.47 8.24 11.14
C ILE A 261 0.09 6.88 11.73
N ARG A 262 -1.15 6.45 11.49
CA ARG A 262 -1.63 5.12 11.88
C ARG A 262 -1.09 4.07 10.91
N PHE A 263 0.13 3.63 11.17
CA PHE A 263 0.72 2.50 10.47
C PHE A 263 0.09 1.18 10.98
N PRO A 264 -0.31 0.24 10.09
CA PRO A 264 -1.06 -0.96 10.48
C PRO A 264 -0.17 -2.05 11.10
N ARG A 265 0.35 -1.79 12.31
CA ARG A 265 1.22 -2.71 13.07
C ARG A 265 0.56 -4.04 13.41
N ARG A 266 -0.77 -4.04 13.55
CA ARG A 266 -1.61 -5.23 13.80
C ARG A 266 -2.22 -5.82 12.53
N GLY A 267 -1.55 -5.59 11.40
CA GLY A 267 -1.94 -6.13 10.10
C GLY A 267 -3.36 -5.75 9.71
N VAL A 268 -4.11 -6.73 9.20
CA VAL A 268 -5.47 -6.54 8.66
C VAL A 268 -6.44 -6.00 9.72
N GLU A 269 -6.33 -6.47 10.96
CA GLU A 269 -7.20 -6.04 12.07
C GLU A 269 -6.93 -4.58 12.47
N GLY A 270 -5.68 -4.13 12.36
CA GLY A 270 -5.28 -2.74 12.64
C GLY A 270 -5.44 -1.78 11.46
N ALA A 271 -5.80 -2.27 10.26
CA ALA A 271 -5.78 -1.48 9.04
C ALA A 271 -7.16 -0.88 8.68
N ALA A 272 -7.16 0.33 8.13
CA ALA A 272 -8.33 0.88 7.47
C ALA A 272 -8.43 0.33 6.04
N ILE A 273 -9.29 -0.68 5.82
CA ILE A 273 -9.44 -1.35 4.53
C ILE A 273 -10.78 -1.04 3.89
N LEU A 274 -10.76 -0.50 2.66
CA LEU A 274 -11.96 -0.14 1.91
C LEU A 274 -12.70 -1.35 1.30
N SER A 275 -12.02 -2.48 1.19
CA SER A 275 -12.54 -3.75 0.67
C SER A 275 -13.18 -3.62 -0.72
N LEU A 276 -12.43 -3.02 -1.67
CA LEU A 276 -12.94 -2.79 -3.02
C LEU A 276 -13.15 -4.11 -3.76
N LYS A 277 -14.39 -4.39 -4.16
CA LYS A 277 -14.71 -5.53 -5.02
C LYS A 277 -14.31 -5.21 -6.46
N ARG A 278 -13.08 -5.55 -6.85
CA ARG A 278 -12.62 -5.43 -8.25
C ARG A 278 -13.18 -6.59 -9.09
N GLY A 279 -14.08 -6.30 -10.03
CA GLY A 279 -14.68 -7.27 -10.97
C GLY A 279 -15.71 -6.59 -11.89
N ARG A 280 -15.95 -7.15 -13.10
CA ARG A 280 -16.86 -6.63 -14.15
C ARG A 280 -16.82 -5.09 -14.32
N GLY A 281 -15.75 -4.58 -14.93
CA GLY A 281 -15.60 -3.15 -15.31
C GLY A 281 -14.59 -2.36 -14.49
N TRP A 282 -14.20 -2.84 -13.31
CA TRP A 282 -13.27 -2.16 -12.40
C TRP A 282 -11.83 -2.69 -12.43
N GLY A 283 -11.51 -3.53 -13.41
CA GLY A 283 -10.20 -4.18 -13.55
C GLY A 283 -10.18 -5.61 -13.02
N LYS A 284 -9.00 -6.23 -13.07
CA LYS A 284 -8.77 -7.61 -12.64
C LYS A 284 -8.93 -7.72 -11.12
N LYS A 285 -9.43 -8.87 -10.65
CA LYS A 285 -9.45 -9.21 -9.22
C LYS A 285 -8.03 -9.08 -8.66
N VAL A 286 -7.88 -8.43 -7.51
CA VAL A 286 -6.58 -8.39 -6.82
C VAL A 286 -6.26 -9.83 -6.40
N LYS A 287 -5.16 -10.36 -6.93
CA LYS A 287 -4.61 -11.65 -6.55
C LYS A 287 -3.12 -11.47 -6.36
N ALA A 288 -2.58 -12.09 -5.32
CA ALA A 288 -1.13 -12.22 -5.20
C ALA A 288 -0.64 -13.11 -6.35
N LYS A 289 0.30 -12.58 -7.12
CA LYS A 289 1.03 -13.34 -8.11
C LYS A 289 2.37 -13.72 -7.53
N GLU A 290 2.87 -14.88 -7.88
CA GLU A 290 4.28 -15.20 -7.68
C GLU A 290 4.98 -15.09 -9.04
N MET A 291 5.93 -14.17 -9.16
CA MET A 291 6.61 -13.88 -10.42
C MET A 291 8.12 -14.10 -10.30
N CYS A 292 8.81 -14.12 -11.45
CA CYS A 292 10.27 -14.03 -11.45
C CYS A 292 10.72 -12.77 -10.71
N ASN A 293 11.76 -12.87 -9.88
CA ASN A 293 12.17 -11.80 -8.96
C ASN A 293 12.37 -10.43 -9.63
N TRP A 294 13.46 -10.26 -10.38
CA TRP A 294 13.88 -8.97 -10.93
C TRP A 294 14.04 -9.05 -12.44
N ILE A 295 13.14 -9.82 -13.06
CA ILE A 295 13.09 -10.03 -14.49
C ILE A 295 11.68 -9.73 -14.94
N ASP A 296 11.56 -8.86 -15.94
CA ASP A 296 10.30 -8.61 -16.63
C ASP A 296 9.89 -9.89 -17.38
N CYS A 297 8.86 -10.55 -16.85
CA CYS A 297 8.41 -11.86 -17.26
C CYS A 297 6.95 -12.02 -16.85
N ASP A 298 6.13 -12.51 -17.77
CA ASP A 298 4.69 -12.71 -17.56
C ASP A 298 4.35 -14.05 -16.90
N VAL A 299 5.35 -14.92 -16.64
CA VAL A 299 5.12 -16.21 -15.99
C VAL A 299 4.70 -16.03 -14.54
N CYS A 300 3.52 -16.54 -14.20
CA CYS A 300 2.95 -16.55 -12.86
C CYS A 300 2.93 -17.98 -12.30
N PHE A 301 3.59 -18.22 -11.17
CA PHE A 301 3.67 -19.57 -10.57
C PHE A 301 2.40 -19.98 -9.82
N SER A 302 1.56 -19.02 -9.45
CA SER A 302 0.39 -19.19 -8.57
C SER A 302 -0.95 -19.10 -9.28
N GLU A 303 -1.03 -19.41 -10.58
CA GLU A 303 -2.34 -19.66 -11.19
C GLU A 303 -2.91 -20.96 -10.62
N GLU A 304 -3.54 -20.85 -9.44
CA GLU A 304 -4.54 -21.81 -9.00
C GLU A 304 -5.50 -21.98 -10.16
N ILE A 305 -5.45 -23.16 -10.77
CA ILE A 305 -6.41 -23.63 -11.75
C ILE A 305 -7.76 -23.43 -11.08
N ALA A 306 -8.46 -22.36 -11.47
CA ALA A 306 -9.82 -22.16 -11.06
C ALA A 306 -10.57 -23.34 -11.66
N HIS A 307 -10.78 -24.40 -10.90
CA HIS A 307 -11.66 -25.49 -11.28
C HIS A 307 -13.01 -24.85 -11.56
N SER A 308 -13.25 -24.64 -12.85
CA SER A 308 -14.53 -24.31 -13.42
C SER A 308 -15.43 -25.51 -13.15
N ASN A 309 -16.12 -25.50 -12.01
CA ASN A 309 -17.38 -26.20 -11.89
C ASN A 309 -18.40 -25.47 -12.77
N SER A 310 -18.23 -25.60 -14.08
CA SER A 310 -19.27 -25.38 -15.07
C SER A 310 -19.65 -26.76 -15.59
N SER A 311 -20.61 -27.37 -14.89
CA SER A 311 -21.40 -28.48 -15.40
C SER A 311 -22.10 -28.01 -16.68
N SER A 312 -21.66 -28.49 -17.84
CA SER A 312 -22.52 -28.61 -19.01
C SER A 312 -21.89 -29.58 -20.01
N GLU A 313 -22.61 -30.68 -20.22
CA GLU A 313 -22.33 -31.74 -21.19
C GLU A 313 -22.33 -31.19 -22.61
N GLY A 314 -21.46 -31.72 -23.49
CA GLY A 314 -21.58 -31.44 -24.92
C GLY A 314 -20.37 -31.74 -25.79
N SER A 315 -20.20 -33.03 -26.12
CA SER A 315 -19.71 -33.64 -27.37
C SER A 315 -18.38 -33.24 -28.04
N GLN A 316 -17.67 -34.31 -28.42
CA GLN A 316 -16.39 -34.48 -29.10
C GLN A 316 -16.26 -33.77 -30.47
N THR A 317 -15.05 -33.30 -30.80
CA THR A 317 -14.38 -33.57 -32.09
C THR A 317 -12.86 -33.40 -31.96
N SER A 318 -12.14 -34.34 -32.56
CA SER A 318 -10.69 -34.53 -32.52
C SER A 318 -9.96 -33.60 -33.49
N GLY A 319 -8.81 -33.04 -33.08
CA GLY A 319 -7.88 -32.33 -33.95
C GLY A 319 -6.57 -32.10 -33.23
N GLU A 320 -5.53 -32.83 -33.65
CA GLU A 320 -4.17 -32.82 -33.12
C GLU A 320 -3.64 -31.38 -32.95
N SER A 321 -3.26 -31.03 -31.73
CA SER A 321 -2.50 -29.82 -31.43
C SER A 321 -1.49 -30.13 -30.35
N VAL A 322 -0.24 -29.83 -30.70
CA VAL A 322 1.00 -30.01 -29.95
C VAL A 322 0.80 -29.83 -28.45
N ASP A 323 0.91 -30.93 -27.73
CA ASP A 323 1.01 -31.00 -26.28
C ASP A 323 2.26 -30.24 -25.79
N THR A 324 2.12 -28.94 -25.58
CA THR A 324 2.90 -28.26 -24.53
C THR A 324 2.03 -28.26 -23.28
N SER A 325 1.99 -29.42 -22.62
CA SER A 325 1.41 -29.57 -21.30
C SER A 325 2.17 -28.65 -20.34
N LEU A 326 1.63 -27.45 -20.13
CA LEU A 326 1.95 -26.55 -19.02
C LEU A 326 1.50 -27.22 -17.71
N SER A 327 2.12 -28.36 -17.38
CA SER A 327 2.17 -28.90 -16.03
C SER A 327 2.75 -27.78 -15.16
N GLY A 328 1.96 -27.34 -14.17
CA GLY A 328 2.25 -26.17 -13.33
C GLY A 328 3.74 -26.07 -13.00
N SER A 329 4.42 -25.13 -13.65
CA SER A 329 5.86 -24.96 -13.52
C SER A 329 6.13 -24.43 -12.12
N ASN A 330 6.41 -25.33 -11.18
CA ASN A 330 6.97 -25.01 -9.88
C ASN A 330 8.33 -24.32 -10.13
N GLY A 331 8.32 -22.99 -10.21
CA GLY A 331 9.50 -22.20 -10.59
C GLY A 331 10.75 -22.60 -9.82
N LEU A 332 11.92 -22.42 -10.43
CA LEU A 332 13.22 -22.63 -9.81
C LEU A 332 13.41 -21.69 -8.63
N VAL A 333 13.46 -22.23 -7.43
CA VAL A 333 13.76 -21.49 -6.20
C VAL A 333 15.27 -21.40 -6.02
N CYS A 334 15.78 -20.25 -5.58
CA CYS A 334 17.19 -20.15 -5.24
C CYS A 334 17.58 -21.15 -4.13
N SER A 335 18.50 -22.04 -4.42
CA SER A 335 18.95 -23.08 -3.48
C SER A 335 19.59 -22.54 -2.19
N LYS A 336 20.21 -21.35 -2.26
CA LYS A 336 20.92 -20.73 -1.13
C LYS A 336 19.98 -20.01 -0.17
N CYS A 337 19.21 -19.03 -0.65
CA CYS A 337 18.34 -18.20 0.20
C CYS A 337 16.91 -18.73 0.32
N ARG A 338 16.44 -19.45 -0.70
CA ARG A 338 15.05 -19.91 -0.86
C ARG A 338 14.00 -18.80 -0.88
N LEU A 339 14.42 -17.54 -1.06
CA LEU A 339 13.52 -16.38 -1.05
C LEU A 339 12.94 -16.06 -2.44
N VAL A 340 13.70 -16.25 -3.50
CA VAL A 340 13.31 -15.83 -4.85
C VAL A 340 13.05 -17.02 -5.76
N LYS A 341 12.15 -16.82 -6.73
CA LYS A 341 11.73 -17.82 -7.73
C LYS A 341 12.04 -17.31 -9.15
N TYR A 342 12.29 -18.25 -10.06
CA TYR A 342 12.54 -17.99 -11.49
C TYR A 342 11.87 -19.05 -12.35
N CYS A 343 11.38 -18.69 -13.54
CA CYS A 343 10.79 -19.68 -14.44
C CYS A 343 11.85 -20.53 -15.15
N CYS A 344 13.10 -20.03 -15.25
CA CYS A 344 14.22 -20.73 -15.87
C CYS A 344 15.57 -20.24 -15.33
N ALA A 345 16.63 -21.00 -15.61
CA ALA A 345 17.99 -20.66 -15.18
C ALA A 345 18.52 -19.35 -15.79
N ASP A 346 18.05 -18.99 -16.99
CA ASP A 346 18.46 -17.74 -17.65
C ASP A 346 17.99 -16.51 -16.88
N HIS A 347 16.76 -16.54 -16.35
CA HIS A 347 16.24 -15.46 -15.52
C HIS A 347 17.02 -15.34 -14.21
N GLN A 348 17.38 -16.48 -13.60
CA GLN A 348 18.24 -16.49 -12.42
C GLN A 348 19.63 -15.89 -12.72
N ARG A 349 20.24 -16.22 -13.87
CA ARG A 349 21.55 -15.68 -14.26
C ARG A 349 21.51 -14.16 -14.49
N LYS A 350 20.47 -13.67 -15.17
CA LYS A 350 20.27 -12.22 -15.41
C LYS A 350 20.06 -11.44 -14.11
N ASP A 351 19.32 -11.99 -13.16
CA ASP A 351 19.07 -11.35 -11.85
C ASP A 351 20.24 -11.52 -10.87
N TRP A 352 21.24 -12.37 -11.17
CA TRP A 352 22.22 -12.76 -10.16
C TRP A 352 23.02 -11.59 -9.57
N GLU A 353 23.33 -10.56 -10.37
CA GLU A 353 24.08 -9.39 -9.91
C GLU A 353 23.36 -8.62 -8.80
N GLU A 354 22.03 -8.55 -8.89
CA GLU A 354 21.15 -7.87 -7.95
C GLU A 354 20.82 -8.77 -6.76
N HIS A 355 20.37 -9.99 -7.05
CA HIS A 355 20.02 -10.97 -6.03
C HIS A 355 21.21 -11.32 -5.11
N ARG A 356 22.45 -11.42 -5.60
CA ARG A 356 23.61 -11.76 -4.74
C ARG A 356 23.86 -10.74 -3.61
N ARG A 357 23.35 -9.50 -3.74
CA ARG A 357 23.44 -8.45 -2.70
C ARG A 357 22.72 -8.91 -1.42
N VAL A 358 21.62 -9.64 -1.57
CA VAL A 358 20.78 -10.14 -0.47
C VAL A 358 20.80 -11.66 -0.27
N CYS A 359 21.37 -12.42 -1.19
CA CYS A 359 21.36 -13.88 -1.14
C CYS A 359 22.20 -14.45 0.03
N ALA A 360 21.55 -14.69 1.16
CA ALA A 360 22.10 -15.32 2.36
C ALA A 360 21.39 -16.62 2.70
N LYS A 361 22.12 -17.57 3.32
CA LYS A 361 21.53 -18.83 3.81
C LYS A 361 20.59 -18.50 4.98
N PRO A 362 19.35 -19.02 5.02
CA PRO A 362 18.46 -18.83 6.16
C PRO A 362 19.14 -19.32 7.44
N ALA A 363 18.96 -18.59 8.54
CA ALA A 363 19.34 -19.12 9.85
C ALA A 363 18.51 -20.37 10.12
N VAL A 364 19.18 -21.50 10.39
CA VAL A 364 18.49 -22.74 10.74
C VAL A 364 17.88 -22.52 12.13
N THR A 365 16.57 -22.35 12.20
CA THR A 365 15.86 -22.43 13.47
C THR A 365 15.91 -23.87 13.93
N SER A 366 16.78 -24.17 14.90
CA SER A 366 16.69 -25.40 15.68
C SER A 366 15.41 -25.33 16.50
N VAL A 367 14.30 -25.80 15.93
CA VAL A 367 13.09 -26.08 16.70
C VAL A 367 13.47 -27.22 17.63
N GLN A 368 13.78 -26.90 18.89
CA GLN A 368 13.77 -27.90 19.95
C GLN A 368 12.29 -28.26 20.14
N GLU A 369 11.88 -29.38 19.57
CA GLU A 369 10.66 -30.07 20.01
C GLU A 369 10.85 -30.44 21.48
N SER A 370 10.34 -29.59 22.36
CA SER A 370 10.03 -29.97 23.73
C SER A 370 8.83 -30.91 23.67
N THR A 371 9.12 -32.21 23.49
CA THR A 371 8.20 -33.29 23.83
C THR A 371 7.85 -33.17 25.31
N VAL A 372 6.56 -32.95 25.59
CA VAL A 372 5.93 -33.21 26.89
C VAL A 372 5.56 -34.69 26.96
#